data_AF-K2D213-F1
#
_entry.id   AF-K2D213-F1
#
_cell.length_a   1.000
_cell.length_b   1.000
_cell.length_c   1.000
_cell.angle_alpha   90.00
_cell.angle_beta   90.00
_cell.angle_gamma   90.00
#
_symmetry.space_group_name_H-M   'P 1'
#
loop_
_entity.id
_entity.type
_entity.pdbx_description
1 polymer ?
#
loop_
_entity_poly.entity_id
_entity_poly.type
_entity_poly.pdbx_seq_one_letter_code
_entity_poly.pdbx_strand_id
1 'polypeptide(L)'
;MSDYHKDFDGWIEKKKQTDAKTSRAPYFKERDIWWVSVGVNVGFEEDGKNGNFVRPVLVVKKFNQELFLGLPMSTKLKKNKYYLPVSMQGK
;
A
#
# COMPACT_ATOMS: atom_id res chain seq x y z
N MET A 1 -0.29 -26.21 -0.94
CA MET A 1 -0.20 -24.74 -0.93
C MET A 1 0.84 -24.40 0.11
N SER A 2 1.93 -23.73 -0.24
CA SER A 2 2.89 -23.26 0.77
C SER A 2 2.17 -22.28 1.69
N ASP A 3 2.19 -22.52 3.00
CA ASP A 3 1.68 -21.54 3.96
C ASP A 3 2.43 -20.23 3.78
N TYR A 4 1.68 -19.14 3.59
CA TYR A 4 2.26 -17.81 3.55
C TYR A 4 2.70 -17.44 4.97
N HIS A 5 4.01 -17.40 5.20
CA HIS A 5 4.58 -16.95 6.45
C HIS A 5 4.69 -15.42 6.46
N LYS A 6 4.07 -14.78 7.45
CA LYS A 6 4.13 -13.33 7.65
C LYS A 6 5.49 -12.93 8.23
N ASP A 7 6.25 -12.12 7.51
CA ASP A 7 7.55 -11.60 7.94
C ASP A 7 7.41 -10.31 8.77
N PHE A 8 7.02 -10.48 10.03
CA PHE A 8 6.86 -9.34 10.95
C PHE A 8 8.20 -8.69 11.30
N ASP A 9 9.26 -9.48 11.51
CA ASP A 9 10.56 -8.98 11.91
C ASP A 9 11.21 -8.13 10.81
N GLY A 10 11.15 -8.60 9.56
CA GLY A 10 11.62 -7.83 8.41
C GLY A 10 10.81 -6.53 8.23
N TRP A 11 9.50 -6.57 8.48
CA TRP A 11 8.69 -5.34 8.46
C TRP A 11 9.09 -4.36 9.57
N ILE A 12 9.32 -4.83 10.80
CA ILE A 12 9.75 -3.97 11.91
C ILE A 12 11.07 -3.27 11.59
N GLU A 13 12.05 -3.99 11.05
CA GLU A 13 13.32 -3.41 10.62
C GLU A 13 13.09 -2.32 9.56
N LYS A 14 12.30 -2.64 8.52
CA LYS A 14 12.02 -1.71 7.44
C LYS A 14 11.24 -0.47 7.88
N LYS A 15 10.32 -0.63 8.84
CA LYS A 15 9.54 0.45 9.42
C LYS A 15 10.45 1.46 10.12
N LYS A 16 11.40 1.00 10.94
CA LYS A 16 12.41 1.86 11.59
C LYS A 16 13.26 2.62 10.58
N GLN A 17 13.72 1.93 9.52
CA GLN A 17 14.50 2.57 8.45
C GLN A 17 13.69 3.64 7.69
N THR A 18 12.40 3.39 7.46
CA THR A 18 11.52 4.34 6.76
C THR A 18 11.21 5.56 7.63
N ASP A 19 10.96 5.35 8.93
CA ASP A 19 10.70 6.42 9.90
C ASP A 19 11.91 7.34 10.11
N ALA A 20 13.12 6.77 10.11
CA ALA A 20 14.36 7.54 10.23
C ALA A 20 14.66 8.44 9.00
N LYS A 21 13.94 8.28 7.87
CA LYS A 21 14.14 9.14 6.70
C LYS A 21 13.47 10.50 6.93
N THR A 22 14.26 11.56 6.88
CA THR A 22 13.80 12.95 7.00
C THR A 22 13.32 13.55 5.67
N SER A 23 13.22 12.75 4.61
CA SER A 23 12.73 13.20 3.31
C SER A 23 11.25 13.55 3.39
N ARG A 24 10.87 14.75 2.91
CA ARG A 24 9.48 15.13 2.75
C ARG A 24 8.74 14.14 1.86
N ALA A 25 7.46 13.92 2.15
CA ALA A 25 6.59 13.15 1.27
C ALA A 25 6.59 13.76 -0.15
N PRO A 26 6.60 12.92 -1.20
CA PRO A 26 6.46 13.43 -2.56
C PRO A 26 5.11 14.12 -2.71
N TYR A 27 5.02 15.08 -3.64
CA TYR A 27 3.76 15.74 -3.91
C TYR A 27 2.78 14.77 -4.59
N PHE A 28 1.61 14.57 -3.98
CA PHE A 28 0.53 13.72 -4.48
C PHE A 28 -0.81 14.48 -4.60
N LYS A 29 -1.70 13.97 -5.44
CA LYS A 29 -3.07 14.45 -5.67
C LYS A 29 -4.09 13.33 -5.52
N GLU A 30 -5.36 13.69 -5.36
CA GLU A 30 -6.46 12.74 -5.47
C GLU A 30 -6.47 12.10 -6.87
N ARG A 31 -6.80 10.80 -6.92
CA ARG A 31 -6.74 9.91 -8.09
C ARG A 31 -5.34 9.48 -8.53
N ASP A 32 -4.28 9.95 -7.87
CA ASP A 32 -2.94 9.36 -8.06
C ASP A 32 -2.91 7.95 -7.47
N ILE A 33 -2.06 7.10 -8.05
CA ILE A 33 -1.73 5.78 -7.49
C ILE A 33 -0.27 5.80 -7.07
N TRP A 34 -0.02 5.52 -5.80
CA TRP A 34 1.32 5.50 -5.21
C TRP A 34 1.66 4.11 -4.70
N TRP A 35 2.94 3.73 -4.82
CA TRP A 35 3.48 2.56 -4.13
C TRP A 35 3.79 2.93 -2.69
N VAL A 36 3.00 2.39 -1.76
CA VAL A 36 3.05 2.72 -0.33
C VAL A 36 3.46 1.48 0.45
N SER A 37 4.37 1.63 1.41
CA SER A 37 4.67 0.60 2.40
C SER A 37 3.49 0.44 3.35
N VAL A 38 2.64 -0.57 3.13
CA VAL A 38 1.48 -0.89 3.98
C VAL A 38 1.80 -1.95 5.04
N GLY A 39 3.00 -2.54 4.97
CA GLY A 39 3.54 -3.41 6.02
C GLY A 39 3.03 -4.85 6.02
N VAL A 40 3.36 -5.58 7.07
CA VAL A 40 2.78 -6.90 7.38
C VAL A 40 1.82 -6.73 8.54
N ASN A 41 0.57 -7.14 8.34
CA ASN A 41 -0.57 -6.83 9.18
C ASN A 41 -1.16 -8.09 9.84
N VAL A 42 -2.14 -7.92 10.72
CA VAL A 42 -2.69 -9.03 11.53
C VAL A 42 -3.91 -9.67 10.86
N GLY A 43 -4.08 -10.98 11.05
CA GLY A 43 -5.22 -11.72 10.52
C GLY A 43 -5.41 -11.53 9.01
N PHE A 44 -6.59 -11.04 8.62
CA PHE A 44 -7.04 -10.88 7.24
C PHE A 44 -6.87 -9.46 6.68
N GLU A 45 -6.16 -8.58 7.39
CA GLU A 45 -5.79 -7.27 6.87
C GLU A 45 -4.87 -7.39 5.64
N GLU A 46 -4.87 -6.37 4.79
CA GLU A 46 -4.15 -6.43 3.52
C GLU A 46 -2.65 -6.15 3.71
N ASP A 47 -1.82 -7.17 3.51
CA ASP A 47 -0.36 -7.10 3.67
C ASP A 47 0.36 -6.59 2.43
N GLY A 48 1.37 -5.77 2.59
CA GLY A 48 2.35 -5.39 1.58
C GLY A 48 3.09 -6.58 0.97
N LYS A 49 3.68 -6.40 -0.21
CA LYS A 49 4.48 -7.44 -0.87
C LYS A 49 5.90 -6.96 -1.15
N ASN A 50 6.78 -7.93 -1.44
CA ASN A 50 8.20 -7.74 -1.74
C ASN A 50 8.99 -7.19 -0.54
N GLY A 51 10.31 -7.02 -0.67
CA GLY A 51 11.19 -6.59 0.44
C GLY A 51 10.95 -5.18 1.00
N ASN A 52 10.05 -4.40 0.41
CA ASN A 52 9.65 -3.08 0.92
C ASN A 52 8.22 -3.07 1.49
N PHE A 53 7.54 -4.23 1.51
CA PHE A 53 6.18 -4.39 2.03
C PHE A 53 5.21 -3.38 1.40
N VAL A 54 5.29 -3.22 0.07
CA VAL A 54 4.57 -2.19 -0.68
C VAL A 54 3.33 -2.70 -1.38
N ARG A 55 2.37 -1.80 -1.61
CA ARG A 55 1.24 -1.97 -2.52
C ARG A 55 0.93 -0.70 -3.30
N PRO A 56 0.33 -0.84 -4.49
CA PRO A 56 -0.35 0.28 -5.12
C PRO A 56 -1.54 0.71 -4.24
N VAL A 57 -1.62 2.00 -3.95
CA VAL A 57 -2.70 2.62 -3.18
C VAL A 57 -3.24 3.80 -3.97
N LEU A 58 -4.55 3.79 -4.22
CA LEU A 58 -5.27 4.91 -4.83
C LEU A 58 -5.51 6.00 -3.80
N VAL A 59 -5.07 7.24 -4.07
CA VAL A 59 -5.37 8.40 -3.25
C VAL A 59 -6.83 8.82 -3.49
N VAL A 60 -7.71 8.56 -2.52
CA VAL A 60 -9.13 8.91 -2.62
C VAL A 60 -9.38 10.35 -2.20
N LYS A 61 -8.75 10.76 -1.09
CA LYS A 61 -8.93 12.10 -0.53
C LYS A 61 -7.62 12.63 0.04
N LYS A 62 -7.24 13.86 -0.32
CA LYS A 62 -6.06 14.53 0.23
C LYS A 62 -6.46 15.37 1.43
N PHE A 63 -5.76 15.22 2.55
CA PHE A 63 -5.98 16.04 3.74
C PHE A 63 -4.96 17.18 3.85
N ASN A 64 -3.67 16.88 3.61
CA ASN A 64 -2.60 17.87 3.56
C ASN A 64 -1.44 17.37 2.68
N GLN A 65 -0.25 17.97 2.79
CA GLN A 65 0.92 17.57 1.99
C GLN A 65 1.51 16.20 2.35
N GLU A 66 1.15 15.62 3.49
CA GLU A 66 1.75 14.39 4.04
C GLU A 66 0.71 13.31 4.38
N LEU A 67 -0.59 13.64 4.36
CA LEU A 67 -1.67 12.75 4.77
C LEU A 67 -2.78 12.66 3.72
N PHE A 68 -3.21 11.43 3.45
CA PHE A 68 -4.34 11.12 2.57
C PHE A 68 -5.11 9.88 3.02
N LEU A 69 -6.35 9.77 2.56
CA LEU A 69 -7.15 8.55 2.62
C LEU A 69 -6.86 7.71 1.38
N GLY A 70 -6.32 6.51 1.57
CA GLY A 70 -5.92 5.60 0.50
C GLY A 70 -6.77 4.34 0.42
N LEU A 71 -6.97 3.81 -0.78
CA LEU A 71 -7.53 2.48 -1.01
C LEU A 71 -6.45 1.55 -1.58
N PRO A 72 -6.00 0.53 -0.83
CA PRO A 72 -5.09 -0.48 -1.33
C PRO A 72 -5.68 -1.23 -2.53
N MET A 73 -4.84 -1.48 -3.53
CA MET A 73 -5.22 -2.19 -4.74
C MET A 73 -4.61 -3.58 -4.79
N SER A 74 -5.25 -4.46 -5.55
CA SER A 74 -4.82 -5.84 -5.75
C SER A 74 -4.92 -6.20 -7.23
N THR A 75 -3.95 -6.96 -7.73
CA THR A 75 -3.97 -7.52 -9.08
C THR A 75 -4.93 -8.70 -9.20
N LYS A 76 -5.37 -9.28 -8.07
CA LYS A 76 -6.32 -10.39 -8.07
C LYS A 76 -7.73 -9.86 -8.29
N LEU A 77 -8.25 -10.10 -9.50
CA LEU A 77 -9.65 -9.83 -9.80
C LEU A 77 -10.55 -10.75 -8.98
N LYS A 78 -11.52 -10.16 -8.28
CA LYS A 78 -12.54 -10.89 -7.51
C LYS A 78 -13.92 -10.41 -7.95
N LYS A 79 -14.82 -11.35 -8.23
CA LYS A 79 -16.19 -11.04 -8.65
C LYS A 79 -17.09 -10.95 -7.43
N ASN A 80 -17.16 -9.79 -6.79
CA ASN A 80 -18.13 -9.48 -5.74
C ASN A 80 -18.34 -7.97 -5.60
N LYS A 81 -19.36 -7.56 -4.84
CA LYS A 81 -19.77 -6.15 -4.68
C LYS A 81 -18.76 -5.22 -3.98
N TYR A 82 -17.70 -5.77 -3.39
CA TYR A 82 -16.67 -5.03 -2.65
C TYR A 82 -15.38 -4.83 -3.45
N TYR A 83 -15.26 -5.47 -4.62
CA TYR A 83 -14.11 -5.31 -5.52
C TYR A 83 -14.56 -4.66 -6.82
N LEU A 84 -13.99 -3.50 -7.12
CA LEU A 84 -14.23 -2.78 -8.36
C LEU A 84 -13.04 -2.96 -9.30
N PRO A 85 -13.23 -3.45 -10.54
CA PRO A 85 -12.16 -3.47 -11.52
C PRO A 85 -11.79 -2.03 -11.90
N VAL A 86 -10.50 -1.74 -11.94
CA VAL A 86 -9.97 -0.43 -12.32
C VAL A 86 -9.09 -0.62 -13.54
N SER A 87 -9.31 0.18 -14.57
CA SER A 87 -8.43 0.28 -15.73
C SER A 87 -7.54 1.50 -15.58
N MET A 88 -6.23 1.29 -15.61
CA MET A 88 -5.26 2.39 -15.68
C MET A 88 -4.93 2.63 -17.15
N GLN A 89 -5.24 3.82 -17.65
CA GLN A 89 -4.68 4.27 -18.91
C GLN A 89 -3.24 4.70 -18.63
N GLY A 90 -2.28 3.90 -19.09
CA GLY A 90 -0.88 4.33 -19.14
C GLY A 90 -0.76 5.55 -20.05
N LYS A 91 0.22 6.40 -19.78
CA LYS A 91 0.78 7.25 -20.83
C LYS A 91 1.64 6.41 -21.75
#